data_AF-A0A7J3SCB7-F1
#
_entry.id   AF-A0A7J3SCB7-F1
#
_cell.length_a   1.000
_cell.length_b   1.000
_cell.length_c   1.000
_cell.angle_alpha   90.00
_cell.angle_beta   90.00
_cell.angle_gamma   90.00
#
_symmetry.space_group_name_H-M   'P 1'
#
loop_
_entity.id
_entity.type
_entity.pdbx_description
1 polymer ?
#
loop_
_entity_poly.entity_id
_entity_poly.type
_entity_poly.pdbx_seq_one_letter_code
_entity_poly.pdbx_strand_id
1 'polypeptide(L)'
;MRRIIREIGRERIDKLFRMAEKVFHENPELADRYVEIARKISMKARVRIPTKWRRRFCHKCYTFLVPGVNCHVRIKSRRSTHIVVTCHKCGNKMRYIIRREG
;
A
#
# COMPACT_ATOMS: atom_id res chain seq x y z
N MET A 1 -25.76 11.46 2.12
CA MET A 1 -24.62 11.91 1.26
C MET A 1 -23.24 11.44 1.72
N ARG A 2 -22.80 11.65 2.97
CA ARG A 2 -21.42 11.31 3.41
C ARG A 2 -21.03 9.81 3.26
N ARG A 3 -21.99 8.89 3.34
CA ARG A 3 -21.75 7.44 3.21
C ARG A 3 -21.40 7.02 1.77
N ILE A 4 -22.16 7.50 0.80
CA ILE A 4 -21.97 7.22 -0.64
C ILE A 4 -20.58 7.70 -1.10
N ILE A 5 -20.16 8.90 -0.68
CA ILE A 5 -18.82 9.43 -1.02
C ILE A 5 -17.70 8.53 -0.47
N ARG A 6 -17.89 7.95 0.72
CA ARG A 6 -16.90 7.03 1.31
C ARG A 6 -16.88 5.69 0.58
N GLU A 7 -18.04 5.15 0.21
CA GLU A 7 -18.16 3.90 -0.55
C GLU A 7 -17.52 4.04 -1.94
N ILE A 8 -17.91 5.06 -2.70
CA ILE A 8 -17.31 5.36 -4.01
C ILE A 8 -15.80 5.62 -3.88
N GLY A 9 -15.38 6.35 -2.83
CA GLY A 9 -13.97 6.58 -2.56
C GLY A 9 -13.20 5.27 -2.34
N ARG A 10 -13.79 4.32 -1.60
CA ARG A 10 -13.19 3.01 -1.33
C ARG A 10 -13.06 2.17 -2.60
N GLU A 11 -14.11 2.13 -3.41
CA GLU A 11 -14.11 1.41 -4.70
C GLU A 11 -13.07 1.98 -5.67
N ARG A 12 -12.99 3.31 -5.78
CA ARG A 12 -11.99 3.98 -6.64
C ARG A 12 -10.57 3.67 -6.20
N ILE A 13 -10.30 3.73 -4.89
CA ILE A 13 -9.00 3.34 -4.33
C ILE A 13 -8.70 1.88 -4.72
N ASP A 14 -9.67 0.98 -4.57
CA ASP A 14 -9.49 -0.42 -4.92
C ASP A 14 -9.12 -0.62 -6.40
N LYS A 15 -9.86 0.04 -7.29
CA LYS A 15 -9.63 -0.03 -8.73
C LYS A 15 -8.25 0.51 -9.12
N LEU A 16 -7.83 1.64 -8.54
CA LEU A 16 -6.52 2.23 -8.78
C LEU A 16 -5.38 1.30 -8.38
N PHE A 17 -5.47 0.66 -7.22
CA PHE A 17 -4.45 -0.30 -6.79
C PHE A 17 -4.41 -1.56 -7.66
N ARG A 18 -5.56 -2.07 -8.13
CA ARG A 18 -5.59 -3.19 -9.10
C ARG A 18 -4.95 -2.80 -10.43
N MET A 19 -5.18 -1.58 -10.91
CA MET A 19 -4.52 -1.09 -12.13
C MET A 19 -3.01 -0.93 -11.92
N ALA A 20 -2.59 -0.43 -10.77
CA ALA A 20 -1.18 -0.35 -10.40
C ALA A 20 -0.50 -1.73 -10.41
N GLU A 21 -1.17 -2.76 -9.89
CA GLU A 21 -0.65 -4.13 -9.89
C GLU A 21 -0.47 -4.69 -11.31
N LYS A 22 -1.43 -4.46 -12.21
CA LYS A 22 -1.35 -4.91 -13.61
C LYS A 22 -0.23 -4.22 -14.37
N VAL A 23 -0.12 -2.91 -14.22
CA VAL A 23 0.78 -2.07 -15.00
C VAL A 23 2.21 -2.10 -14.45
N PHE A 24 2.43 -2.50 -13.20
CA PHE A 24 3.75 -2.41 -12.55
C PHE A 24 4.89 -3.07 -13.35
N HIS A 25 4.65 -4.22 -13.99
CA HIS A 25 5.68 -4.92 -14.75
C HIS A 25 6.03 -4.23 -16.08
N GLU A 26 5.09 -3.48 -16.65
CA GLU A 26 5.26 -2.76 -17.92
C GLU A 26 5.75 -1.33 -17.68
N ASN A 27 5.16 -0.63 -16.70
CA ASN A 27 5.45 0.75 -16.36
C ASN A 27 5.34 1.00 -14.84
N PRO A 28 6.44 0.85 -14.09
CA PRO A 28 6.48 1.11 -12.65
C PRO A 28 6.12 2.55 -12.26
N GLU A 29 6.46 3.54 -13.08
CA GLU A 29 6.18 4.96 -12.81
C GLU A 29 4.67 5.25 -12.86
N LEU A 30 3.96 4.62 -13.80
CA LEU A 30 2.51 4.73 -13.89
C LEU A 30 1.83 4.04 -12.69
N ALA A 31 2.37 2.92 -12.22
CA ALA A 31 1.91 2.27 -11.00
C ALA A 31 2.06 3.19 -9.77
N ASP A 32 3.21 3.88 -9.64
CA ASP A 32 3.45 4.87 -8.58
C ASP A 32 2.43 6.02 -8.66
N ARG A 33 2.14 6.52 -9.87
CA ARG A 33 1.13 7.57 -10.10
C ARG A 33 -0.27 7.13 -9.67
N TYR A 34 -0.66 5.88 -9.93
CA TYR A 34 -1.96 5.36 -9.47
C TYR A 34 -2.05 5.32 -7.93
N VAL A 35 -0.96 4.95 -7.25
CA VAL A 35 -0.90 4.97 -5.78
C VAL A 35 -1.07 6.38 -5.23
N GLU A 36 -0.41 7.37 -5.84
CA GLU A 36 -0.56 8.77 -5.44
C GLU A 36 -2.00 9.28 -5.57
N ILE A 37 -2.66 8.96 -6.70
CA ILE A 37 -4.07 9.32 -6.92
C ILE A 37 -4.94 8.64 -5.87
N ALA A 38 -4.73 7.35 -5.60
CA ALA A 38 -5.49 6.61 -4.60
C ALA A 38 -5.32 7.23 -3.19
N ARG A 39 -4.11 7.67 -2.84
CA ARG A 39 -3.83 8.37 -1.58
C ARG A 39 -4.56 9.72 -1.51
N LYS A 40 -4.53 10.52 -2.58
CA LYS A 40 -5.27 11.80 -2.64
C LYS A 40 -6.78 11.61 -2.46
N ILE A 41 -7.35 10.57 -3.08
CA ILE A 41 -8.76 10.20 -2.89
C ILE A 41 -9.04 9.79 -1.45
N SER A 42 -8.18 8.95 -0.84
CA SER A 42 -8.29 8.54 0.56
C SER A 42 -8.34 9.74 1.51
N MET A 43 -7.48 10.74 1.29
CA MET A 43 -7.46 11.97 2.09
C MET A 43 -8.73 12.81 1.88
N LYS A 44 -9.14 13.05 0.63
CA LYS A 44 -10.30 13.89 0.29
C LYS A 44 -11.62 13.27 0.77
N ALA A 45 -11.80 11.98 0.57
CA ALA A 45 -13.00 11.25 1.00
C ALA A 45 -12.97 10.87 2.50
N ARG A 46 -11.85 11.12 3.21
CA ARG A 46 -11.59 10.67 4.59
C ARG A 46 -11.84 9.17 4.77
N VAL A 47 -11.40 8.37 3.78
CA VAL A 47 -11.55 6.91 3.77
C VAL A 47 -10.20 6.27 4.03
N ARG A 48 -10.14 5.29 4.92
CA ARG A 48 -8.92 4.50 5.14
C ARG A 48 -8.66 3.60 3.95
N ILE A 49 -7.42 3.61 3.44
CA ILE A 49 -6.98 2.65 2.41
C ILE A 49 -7.21 1.22 2.94
N PRO A 50 -7.86 0.33 2.17
CA PRO A 50 -8.10 -1.06 2.57
C PRO A 50 -6.81 -1.75 3.03
N THR A 51 -6.92 -2.61 4.06
CA THR A 51 -5.76 -3.27 4.69
C THR A 51 -4.90 -4.04 3.69
N LYS A 52 -5.52 -4.67 2.67
CA LYS A 52 -4.83 -5.36 1.58
C LYS A 52 -3.84 -4.47 0.82
N TRP A 53 -4.21 -3.22 0.56
CA TRP A 53 -3.39 -2.26 -0.19
C TRP A 53 -2.44 -1.48 0.71
N ARG A 54 -2.76 -1.32 1.99
CA ARG A 54 -1.97 -0.52 2.93
C ARG A 54 -0.52 -1.00 3.10
N ARG A 55 -0.24 -2.28 2.79
CA ARG A 55 1.10 -2.89 2.83
C ARG A 55 1.78 -2.97 1.46
N ARG A 56 1.06 -2.63 0.38
CA ARG A 56 1.52 -2.74 -1.01
C ARG A 56 2.06 -1.42 -1.57
N PHE A 57 2.31 -0.42 -0.72
CA PHE A 57 2.97 0.81 -1.15
C PHE A 57 3.86 1.39 -0.06
N CYS A 58 4.83 2.20 -0.47
CA CYS A 58 5.72 2.89 0.46
C CYS A 58 5.05 4.11 1.07
N HIS A 59 4.96 4.17 2.40
CA HIS A 59 4.39 5.35 3.10
C HIS A 59 5.23 6.63 2.98
N LYS A 60 6.48 6.53 2.47
CA LYS A 60 7.40 7.67 2.29
C LYS A 60 7.41 8.18 0.84
N CYS A 61 7.80 7.34 -0.13
CA CYS A 61 7.93 7.74 -1.53
C CYS A 61 6.73 7.36 -2.41
N TYR A 62 5.68 6.77 -1.82
CA TYR A 62 4.45 6.36 -2.51
C TYR A 62 4.60 5.35 -3.64
N THR A 63 5.78 4.75 -3.79
CA THR A 63 6.01 3.70 -4.76
C THR A 63 5.20 2.45 -4.46
N PHE A 64 4.65 1.84 -5.52
CA PHE A 64 3.98 0.54 -5.43
C PHE A 64 4.99 -0.55 -5.11
N LEU A 65 4.71 -1.37 -4.10
CA LEU A 65 5.65 -2.37 -3.60
C LEU A 65 5.27 -3.77 -4.07
N VAL A 66 6.21 -4.42 -4.74
CA VAL A 66 6.14 -5.82 -5.17
C VAL A 66 7.27 -6.59 -4.49
N PRO A 67 6.93 -7.51 -3.56
CA PRO A 67 7.90 -8.36 -2.89
C PRO A 67 8.78 -9.12 -3.90
N GLY A 68 10.09 -9.10 -3.69
CA GLY A 68 11.05 -9.76 -4.56
C GLY A 68 11.53 -8.92 -5.75
N VAL A 69 10.84 -7.82 -6.07
CA VAL A 69 11.26 -6.90 -7.15
C VAL A 69 11.86 -5.62 -6.58
N ASN A 70 11.05 -4.81 -5.90
CA ASN A 70 11.47 -3.49 -5.39
C ASN A 70 11.33 -3.34 -3.88
N CYS A 71 11.01 -4.43 -3.18
CA CYS A 71 10.97 -4.47 -1.73
C CYS A 71 11.36 -5.84 -1.16
N HIS A 72 11.96 -5.81 0.02
CA HIS A 72 12.22 -7.01 0.82
C HIS A 72 11.21 -7.10 1.97
N VAL A 73 10.61 -8.27 2.12
CA VAL A 73 9.75 -8.61 3.25
C VAL A 73 10.51 -9.57 4.16
N ARG A 74 10.71 -9.20 5.42
CA ARG A 74 11.38 -10.03 6.43
C ARG A 74 10.48 -10.21 7.64
N ILE A 75 10.37 -11.43 8.13
CA ILE A 75 9.70 -11.74 9.40
C ILE A 75 10.77 -11.74 10.49
N LYS A 76 10.53 -11.01 11.58
CA LYS A 76 11.43 -10.95 12.74
C LYS A 76 10.67 -11.32 14.00
N SER A 77 11.29 -12.14 14.86
CA SER A 77 10.68 -12.68 16.08
C SER A 77 11.36 -12.25 17.39
N ARG A 78 12.37 -11.38 17.35
CA ARG A 78 13.25 -11.10 18.52
C ARG A 78 12.55 -10.49 19.76
N ARG A 79 11.47 -9.72 19.61
CA ARG A 79 10.71 -9.09 20.73
C ARG A 79 9.21 -9.32 20.59
N SER A 80 8.72 -9.08 19.39
CA SER A 80 7.37 -9.43 18.95
C SER A 80 7.48 -9.92 17.50
N THR A 81 6.64 -10.89 17.11
CA THR A 81 6.60 -11.35 15.72
C THR A 81 6.04 -10.24 14.84
N HIS A 82 6.88 -9.70 13.96
CA HIS A 82 6.51 -8.60 13.07
C HIS A 82 7.10 -8.76 11.69
N ILE A 83 6.39 -8.21 10.71
CA ILE A 83 6.79 -8.13 9.31
C ILE A 83 7.45 -6.78 9.08
N VAL A 84 8.66 -6.79 8.54
CA VAL A 84 9.38 -5.60 8.09
C VAL A 84 9.38 -5.60 6.56
N VAL A 85 8.77 -4.59 5.96
CA VAL A 85 8.82 -4.34 4.51
C VAL A 85 9.78 -3.18 4.27
N THR A 86 10.86 -3.42 3.51
CA THR A 86 11.86 -2.40 3.18
C THR A 86 11.72 -2.00 1.71
N CYS A 87 11.53 -0.72 1.44
CA CYS A 87 11.47 -0.18 0.09
C CYS A 87 12.89 0.02 -0.46
N HIS A 88 13.19 -0.51 -1.66
CA HIS A 88 14.51 -0.34 -2.27
C HIS A 88 14.69 1.04 -2.90
N LYS A 89 13.61 1.68 -3.33
CA LYS A 89 13.66 3.02 -3.96
C LYS A 89 14.08 4.13 -2.99
N CYS A 90 13.63 4.11 -1.73
CA CYS A 90 13.92 5.17 -0.75
C CYS A 90 14.49 4.69 0.59
N GLY A 91 14.72 3.38 0.76
CA GLY A 91 15.26 2.78 1.98
C GLY A 91 14.30 2.73 3.18
N ASN A 92 13.05 3.20 3.04
CA ASN A 92 12.10 3.25 4.14
C ASN A 92 11.70 1.85 4.63
N LYS A 93 11.65 1.67 5.95
CA LYS A 93 11.33 0.40 6.62
C LYS A 93 9.96 0.49 7.29
N MET A 94 8.96 -0.18 6.73
CA MET A 94 7.60 -0.26 7.28
C MET A 94 7.48 -1.51 8.14
N ARG A 95 6.89 -1.39 9.32
CA ARG A 95 6.76 -2.49 10.29
C ARG A 95 5.29 -2.77 10.58
N TYR A 96 4.91 -4.04 10.51
CA TYR A 96 3.55 -4.51 10.80
C TYR A 96 3.62 -5.63 11.83
N ILE A 97 3.05 -5.41 13.00
CA ILE A 97 2.98 -6.42 14.07
C ILE A 97 2.00 -7.50 13.63
N ILE A 98 2.41 -8.77 13.75
CA ILE A 98 1.52 -9.91 13.62
C ILE A 98 0.96 -10.16 15.02
N ARG A 99 -0.30 -9.75 15.26
CA ARG A 99 -1.02 -10.24 16.43
C ARG A 99 -1.44 -11.68 16.10
N ARG A 100 -1.08 -12.63 16.96
CA ARG A 100 -1.70 -13.96 16.91
C ARG A 100 -3.18 -13.72 17.21
N GLU A 101 -4.06 -14.10 16.27
CA GLU A 101 -5.45 -14.36 16.65
C GLU A 101 -5.38 -15.54 17.62
N GLY A 102 -5.69 -15.25 18.89
CA GLY A 102 -5.85 -16.26 19.92
C GLY A 102 -7.26 -16.78 19.89
#